data_AF-A0A146K1A7-F1
#
_entry.id   AF-A0A146K1A7-F1
#
_cell.length_a   1.000
_cell.length_b   1.000
_cell.length_c   1.000
_cell.angle_alpha   90.00
_cell.angle_beta   90.00
_cell.angle_gamma   90.00
#
_symmetry.space_group_name_H-M   'P 1'
#
loop_
_entity.id
_entity.type
_entity.pdbx_description
1 polymer ?
#
loop_
_entity_poly.entity_id
_entity_poly.type
_entity_poly.pdbx_seq_one_letter_code
_entity_poly.pdbx_strand_id
1 'polypeptide(L)'
;MPNLIFIDIAGLSHTKLTSLYLPSLQKCEEAVFLRLQVEYVSLPSLMFLDQSIFYESNLKFFIAKNLIRIGHFAFQSAFHLETVIIPKAELCDY
;
A
#
# COMPACT_ATOMS: atom_id res chain seq x y z
N MET A 1 -7.44 8.41 -9.04
CA MET A 1 -8.58 9.26 -8.59
C MET A 1 -8.03 10.31 -7.64
N PRO A 2 -7.99 11.60 -8.01
CA PRO A 2 -7.19 12.59 -7.28
C PRO A 2 -7.70 12.90 -5.86
N ASN A 3 -9.01 12.81 -5.62
CA ASN A 3 -9.62 13.24 -4.35
C ASN A 3 -10.17 12.08 -3.51
N LEU A 4 -9.76 10.83 -3.79
CA LEU A 4 -10.23 9.69 -3.01
C LEU A 4 -9.52 9.67 -1.66
N ILE A 5 -10.27 9.97 -0.60
CA ILE A 5 -9.77 10.07 0.77
C ILE A 5 -10.00 8.80 1.60
N PHE A 6 -10.86 7.89 1.13
CA PHE A 6 -11.25 6.66 1.82
C PHE A 6 -11.59 5.56 0.81
N ILE A 7 -11.20 4.33 1.11
CA ILE A 7 -11.57 3.10 0.39
C ILE A 7 -12.12 2.15 1.45
N ASP A 8 -13.30 1.59 1.20
CA ASP A 8 -13.88 0.60 2.11
C ASP A 8 -13.21 -0.77 1.96
N ILE A 9 -13.47 -1.65 2.93
CA ILE A 9 -12.99 -3.02 2.91
C ILE A 9 -13.46 -3.68 1.61
N ALA A 10 -12.50 -4.17 0.81
CA ALA A 10 -12.73 -4.83 -0.48
C ALA A 10 -13.26 -3.92 -1.62
N GLY A 11 -13.25 -2.59 -1.49
CA GLY A 11 -13.68 -1.65 -2.55
C GLY A 11 -12.90 -1.74 -3.87
N LEU A 12 -11.74 -2.39 -3.85
CA LEU A 12 -10.91 -2.67 -5.03
C LEU A 12 -10.81 -4.18 -5.37
N SER A 13 -11.53 -5.04 -4.66
CA SER A 13 -11.58 -6.48 -4.93
C SER A 13 -12.18 -6.75 -6.32
N HIS A 14 -11.63 -7.74 -7.04
CA HIS A 14 -12.03 -8.11 -8.42
C HIS A 14 -11.84 -7.03 -9.51
N THR A 15 -11.17 -5.92 -9.22
CA THR A 15 -10.83 -4.93 -10.25
C THR A 15 -9.70 -5.44 -11.15
N LYS A 16 -9.76 -5.15 -12.45
CA LYS A 16 -8.68 -5.43 -13.42
C LYS A 16 -7.61 -4.33 -13.43
N LEU A 17 -7.47 -3.59 -12.34
CA LEU A 17 -6.54 -2.46 -12.26
C LEU A 17 -5.10 -2.98 -12.25
N THR A 18 -4.26 -2.43 -13.12
CA THR A 18 -2.82 -2.71 -13.15
C THR A 18 -2.01 -1.72 -12.32
N SER A 19 -2.56 -0.52 -12.13
CA SER A 19 -1.95 0.55 -11.31
C SER A 19 -2.99 1.24 -10.43
N LEU A 20 -2.54 1.70 -9.26
CA LEU A 20 -3.34 2.44 -8.30
C LEU A 20 -2.59 3.71 -7.88
N TYR A 21 -3.21 4.86 -8.15
CA TYR A 21 -2.67 6.17 -7.79
C TYR A 21 -3.69 6.95 -6.96
N LEU A 22 -3.35 7.16 -5.69
CA LEU A 22 -4.19 7.82 -4.68
C LEU A 22 -3.37 8.93 -4.00
N PRO A 23 -3.20 10.09 -4.67
CA PRO A 23 -2.28 11.13 -4.22
C PRO A 23 -2.69 11.80 -2.90
N SER A 24 -3.98 11.79 -2.57
CA SER A 24 -4.53 12.47 -1.38
C SER A 24 -4.88 11.51 -0.24
N LEU A 25 -4.59 10.22 -0.38
CA LEU A 25 -4.88 9.24 0.66
C LEU A 25 -3.91 9.44 1.84
N GLN A 26 -4.46 9.78 3.02
CA GLN A 26 -3.69 10.09 4.22
C GLN A 26 -3.70 8.96 5.25
N LYS A 27 -4.76 8.14 5.24
CA LYS A 27 -4.97 7.02 6.14
C LYS A 27 -5.60 5.87 5.35
N CYS A 28 -5.23 4.66 5.73
CA CYS A 28 -5.86 3.43 5.28
C CYS A 28 -6.25 2.65 6.54
N GLU A 29 -7.36 1.95 6.51
CA GLU A 29 -7.71 1.00 7.57
C GLU A 29 -7.01 -0.34 7.34
N GLU A 30 -7.13 -1.24 8.31
CA GLU A 30 -6.61 -2.59 8.24
C GLU A 30 -7.15 -3.33 6.99
N ALA A 31 -6.29 -4.13 6.35
CA ALA A 31 -6.63 -4.99 5.22
C ALA A 31 -7.17 -4.30 3.94
N VAL A 32 -7.11 -2.96 3.81
CA VAL A 32 -7.57 -2.23 2.61
C VAL A 32 -6.88 -2.71 1.32
N PHE A 33 -5.64 -3.19 1.39
CA PHE A 33 -4.87 -3.70 0.24
C PHE A 33 -4.57 -5.20 0.32
N LEU A 34 -5.31 -5.94 1.13
CA LEU A 34 -5.16 -7.40 1.23
C LEU A 34 -5.45 -8.05 -0.13
N ARG A 35 -4.56 -8.95 -0.58
CA ARG A 35 -4.70 -9.68 -1.87
C ARG A 35 -4.90 -8.78 -3.08
N LEU A 36 -4.36 -7.57 -3.02
CA LEU A 36 -4.47 -6.60 -4.10
C LEU A 36 -3.82 -7.17 -5.38
N GLN A 37 -4.54 -7.12 -6.49
CA GLN A 37 -4.10 -7.64 -7.79
C GLN A 37 -3.33 -6.59 -8.63
N VAL A 38 -3.11 -5.41 -8.07
CA VAL A 38 -2.44 -4.28 -8.71
C VAL A 38 -0.92 -4.43 -8.61
N GLU A 39 -0.21 -4.18 -9.71
CA GLU A 39 1.25 -4.31 -9.74
C GLU A 39 1.99 -3.03 -9.30
N TYR A 40 1.38 -1.85 -9.50
CA TYR A 40 1.97 -0.56 -9.15
C TYR A 40 1.07 0.26 -8.22
N VAL A 41 1.57 0.64 -7.06
CA VAL A 41 0.85 1.46 -6.07
C VAL A 41 1.66 2.70 -5.71
N SER A 42 1.02 3.87 -5.80
CA SER A 42 1.61 5.15 -5.42
C SER A 42 0.67 5.95 -4.49
N LEU A 43 1.13 6.12 -3.25
CA LEU A 43 0.42 6.74 -2.12
C LEU A 43 1.30 7.87 -1.51
N PRO A 44 1.59 8.94 -2.26
CA PRO A 44 2.59 9.93 -1.87
C PRO A 44 2.24 10.72 -0.60
N SER A 45 0.97 10.83 -0.21
CA SER A 45 0.53 11.53 1.02
C SER A 45 0.33 10.62 2.22
N LEU A 46 0.47 9.30 2.04
CA LEU A 46 0.27 8.35 3.12
C LEU A 46 1.45 8.39 4.09
N MET A 47 1.14 8.43 5.40
CA MET A 47 2.15 8.54 6.45
C MET A 47 2.38 7.24 7.23
N PHE A 48 1.36 6.36 7.29
CA PHE A 48 1.38 5.13 8.08
C PHE A 48 0.83 3.97 7.25
N LEU A 49 1.49 2.82 7.30
CA LEU A 49 0.94 1.54 6.85
C LEU A 49 0.63 0.69 8.09
N ASP A 50 -0.56 0.11 8.11
CA ASP A 50 -0.94 -0.84 9.14
C ASP A 50 -0.33 -2.23 8.93
N GLN A 51 -0.45 -3.06 9.95
CA GLN A 51 0.01 -4.45 9.94
C GLN A 51 -0.63 -5.23 8.78
N SER A 52 0.17 -6.05 8.10
CA SER A 52 -0.30 -6.97 7.03
C SER A 52 -1.12 -6.33 5.89
N ILE A 53 -1.03 -5.01 5.70
CA ILE A 53 -1.93 -4.28 4.80
C ILE A 53 -1.82 -4.71 3.33
N PHE A 54 -0.64 -5.14 2.86
CA PHE A 54 -0.40 -5.70 1.52
C PHE A 54 -0.17 -7.21 1.51
N TYR A 55 -0.71 -7.93 2.50
CA TYR A 55 -0.54 -9.38 2.59
C TYR A 55 -1.07 -10.11 1.35
N GLU A 56 -0.28 -11.06 0.82
CA GLU A 56 -0.58 -11.82 -0.41
C GLU A 56 -0.90 -10.94 -1.64
N SER A 57 -0.34 -9.72 -1.72
CA SER A 57 -0.54 -8.85 -2.89
C SER A 57 0.36 -9.24 -4.07
N ASN A 58 -0.12 -8.96 -5.30
CA ASN A 58 0.66 -9.06 -6.55
C ASN A 58 1.45 -7.77 -6.85
N LEU A 59 1.73 -6.99 -5.80
CA LEU A 59 2.44 -5.73 -5.90
C LEU A 59 3.88 -5.96 -6.34
N LYS A 60 4.32 -5.24 -7.37
CA LYS A 60 5.72 -5.20 -7.83
C LYS A 60 6.42 -3.91 -7.42
N PHE A 61 5.70 -2.79 -7.47
CA PHE A 61 6.23 -1.46 -7.24
C PHE A 61 5.38 -0.69 -6.23
N PHE A 62 6.00 -0.29 -5.12
CA PHE A 62 5.36 0.54 -4.11
C PHE A 62 6.09 1.87 -3.92
N ILE A 63 5.35 2.98 -3.96
CA ILE A 63 5.89 4.33 -3.72
C ILE A 63 5.03 5.07 -2.69
N ALA A 64 5.64 5.45 -1.57
CA ALA A 64 5.01 6.31 -0.57
C ALA A 64 6.04 7.28 0.03
N LYS A 65 6.21 8.44 -0.61
CA LYS A 65 7.30 9.39 -0.31
C LYS A 65 7.22 10.03 1.08
N ASN A 66 6.03 10.11 1.66
CA ASN A 66 5.79 10.66 2.99
C ASN A 66 5.56 9.60 4.06
N LEU A 67 5.75 8.31 3.73
CA LEU A 67 5.57 7.24 4.69
C LEU A 67 6.64 7.32 5.78
N ILE A 68 6.23 7.25 7.04
CA ILE A 68 7.10 7.38 8.21
C ILE A 68 7.17 6.06 8.98
N ARG A 69 6.07 5.30 9.01
CA ARG A 69 5.99 4.02 9.74
C ARG A 69 5.38 2.93 8.89
N ILE A 70 5.93 1.72 9.02
CA ILE A 70 5.42 0.49 8.43
C ILE A 70 5.01 -0.45 9.54
N GLY A 71 3.78 -0.96 9.51
CA GLY A 71 3.31 -1.98 10.44
C GLY A 71 3.99 -3.34 10.19
N HIS A 72 3.93 -4.21 11.19
CA HIS A 72 4.54 -5.53 11.10
C HIS A 72 3.97 -6.29 9.90
N PHE A 73 4.82 -7.06 9.22
CA PHE A 73 4.38 -7.92 8.11
C PHE A 73 3.62 -7.17 7.00
N ALA A 74 3.75 -5.84 6.87
CA ALA A 74 2.96 -5.04 5.92
C ALA A 74 3.03 -5.57 4.48
N PHE A 75 4.18 -6.15 4.08
CA PHE A 75 4.43 -6.75 2.78
C PHE A 75 4.63 -8.28 2.84
N GLN A 76 4.15 -8.93 3.90
CA GLN A 76 4.30 -10.39 4.04
C GLN A 76 3.58 -11.11 2.89
N SER A 77 4.25 -12.12 2.31
CA SER A 77 3.74 -12.88 1.16
C SER A 77 3.49 -12.04 -0.11
N ALA A 78 4.00 -10.80 -0.20
CA ALA A 78 4.05 -10.04 -1.44
C ALA A 78 5.23 -10.53 -2.31
N PHE A 79 5.15 -11.78 -2.77
CA PHE A 79 6.28 -12.49 -3.38
C PHE A 79 6.77 -11.89 -4.72
N HIS A 80 5.95 -11.04 -5.34
CA HIS A 80 6.29 -10.35 -6.58
C HIS A 80 6.88 -8.95 -6.34
N LEU A 81 7.09 -8.52 -5.09
CA LEU A 81 7.56 -7.18 -4.76
C LEU A 81 9.02 -6.99 -5.17
N GLU A 82 9.25 -6.13 -6.15
CA GLU A 82 10.57 -5.85 -6.72
C GLU A 82 11.16 -4.56 -6.18
N THR A 83 10.33 -3.54 -5.93
CA THR A 83 10.80 -2.20 -5.58
C THR A 83 9.88 -1.51 -4.58
N VAL A 84 10.50 -0.94 -3.55
CA VAL A 84 9.84 -0.16 -2.50
C VAL A 84 10.57 1.17 -2.33
N ILE A 85 9.87 2.28 -2.54
CA ILE A 85 10.41 3.65 -2.45
C ILE A 85 9.70 4.40 -1.31
N ILE A 86 10.36 4.42 -0.15
CA ILE A 86 9.85 4.96 1.12
C ILE A 86 10.95 5.76 1.86
N PRO A 87 11.45 6.86 1.27
CA PRO A 87 12.68 7.53 1.71
C PRO A 87 12.64 8.11 3.14
N LYS A 88 11.47 8.19 3.77
CA LYS A 88 11.27 8.72 5.13
C LYS A 88 10.88 7.65 6.15
N ALA A 89 10.65 6.41 5.72
CA ALA A 89 10.16 5.37 6.60
C ALA A 89 11.30 4.81 7.44
N GLU A 90 11.07 4.70 8.74
CA GLU A 90 11.99 4.02 9.64
C GLU A 90 11.62 2.53 9.67
N LEU A 91 12.61 1.66 9.43
CA LEU A 91 12.48 0.22 9.68
C LEU A 91 12.60 0.00 11.18
N CYS A 92 11.49 0.13 11.89
CA CYS A 92 11.39 -0.40 13.24
C CYS A 92 11.17 -1.91 13.10
N ASP A 93 12.09 -2.69 13.66
CA ASP A 93 12.10 -4.14 13.80
C ASP A 93 12.92 -4.92 12.76
N TYR A 94 14.12 -5.33 13.22
CA TYR A 94 14.91 -6.46 12.70
C TYR A 94 14.61 -7.70 13.54
#